data_AF-A0A7W1SVK9-F1
#
_entry.id   AF-A0A7W1SVK9-F1
#
_cell.length_a   1.000
_cell.length_b   1.000
_cell.length_c   1.000
_cell.angle_alpha   90.00
_cell.angle_beta   90.00
_cell.angle_gamma   90.00
#
_symmetry.space_group_name_H-M   'P 1'
#
loop_
_entity.id
_entity.type
_entity.pdbx_description
1 polymer ?
#
loop_
_entity_poly.entity_id
_entity_poly.type
_entity_poly.pdbx_seq_one_letter_code
_entity_poly.pdbx_strand_id
1 'polypeptide(L)'
;MQPKLKALPNSGWYVSWFDNDPSSPPPSGYDVYLQRLTPGGVEKFPHDGRLVAALSNSSTQDYGLDIDAAGNALLAFLDTREGSNEQVTAAKVGPMGKLIWGQLGIQLTTDSSFHAAPKIAGTSDGGSVVAWTSDSNVVLQKLDAKGNPLWGAGIVLSESGFNYSLADLHGADQGSVIVSWVRDSGFGSNRQLKANKISSSGALLWGASHVSIFDSGSLQFGNYPYFVPDKKGGTVFGWYTSSPSLQCYAQHILADGSEAFPHNGSPASTNTSNVRVSPSVSYRPATD
;
A
#
# COMPACT_ATOMS: atom_id res chain seq x y z
N MET A 1 -12.02 -12.25 -6.34
CA MET A 1 -11.96 -10.99 -5.57
C MET A 1 -10.72 -11.03 -4.71
N GLN A 2 -10.00 -9.92 -4.54
CA GLN A 2 -8.73 -9.86 -3.78
C GLN A 2 -9.02 -9.48 -2.32
N PRO A 3 -9.28 -10.42 -1.40
CA PRO A 3 -9.51 -10.05 0.00
C PRO A 3 -8.22 -9.53 0.63
N LYS A 4 -8.36 -8.59 1.55
CA LYS A 4 -7.26 -8.09 2.38
C LYS A 4 -7.56 -8.41 3.83
N LEU A 5 -6.53 -8.86 4.54
CA LEU A 5 -6.60 -9.12 5.97
C LEU A 5 -5.66 -8.19 6.72
N LYS A 6 -6.12 -7.67 7.85
CA LYS A 6 -5.27 -6.91 8.77
C LYS A 6 -5.50 -7.37 10.20
N ALA A 7 -4.44 -7.82 10.85
CA ALA A 7 -4.47 -8.18 12.26
C ALA A 7 -4.69 -6.95 13.12
N LEU A 8 -5.57 -7.07 14.11
CA LEU A 8 -5.69 -6.14 15.21
C LEU A 8 -4.88 -6.68 16.40
N PRO A 9 -3.97 -5.89 17.00
CA PRO A 9 -3.20 -6.32 18.16
C PRO A 9 -4.14 -6.89 19.26
N ASN A 10 -4.01 -8.19 19.53
CA ASN A 10 -4.73 -8.95 20.56
C ASN A 10 -6.27 -8.90 20.50
N SER A 11 -6.89 -8.40 19.43
CA SER A 11 -8.35 -8.17 19.38
C SER A 11 -9.04 -8.67 18.12
N GLY A 12 -8.32 -9.40 17.26
CA GLY A 12 -8.89 -10.10 16.11
C GLY A 12 -8.32 -9.61 14.79
N TRP A 13 -9.16 -9.55 13.75
CA TRP A 13 -8.74 -9.22 12.39
C TRP A 13 -9.83 -8.41 11.70
N TYR A 14 -9.43 -7.52 10.79
CA TYR A 14 -10.31 -7.02 9.74
C TYR A 14 -10.09 -7.83 8.47
N VAL A 15 -11.18 -8.09 7.76
CA VAL A 15 -11.17 -8.66 6.41
C VAL A 15 -11.97 -7.74 5.50
N SER A 16 -11.38 -7.27 4.42
CA SER A 16 -12.08 -6.51 3.38
C SER A 16 -12.05 -7.27 2.07
N TRP A 17 -13.07 -7.07 1.25
CA TRP A 17 -13.17 -7.63 -0.08
C TRP A 17 -14.00 -6.71 -0.98
N PHE A 18 -13.79 -6.86 -2.28
CA PHE A 18 -14.76 -6.39 -3.26
C PHE A 18 -15.85 -7.42 -3.42
N ASP A 19 -17.10 -6.98 -3.49
CA ASP A 19 -18.25 -7.82 -3.80
C ASP A 19 -18.96 -7.32 -5.07
N ASN A 20 -19.38 -8.24 -5.93
CA ASN A 20 -20.08 -7.92 -7.18
C ASN A 20 -21.33 -8.78 -7.28
N ASP A 21 -22.20 -8.61 -6.30
CA ASP A 21 -23.47 -9.29 -6.23
C ASP A 21 -24.50 -8.65 -7.18
N PRO A 22 -24.99 -9.39 -8.19
CA PRO A 22 -26.00 -8.89 -9.12
C PRO A 22 -27.37 -8.62 -8.49
N SER A 23 -27.58 -9.05 -7.24
CA SER A 23 -28.83 -8.85 -6.50
C SER A 23 -28.79 -7.66 -5.51
N SER A 24 -27.61 -7.07 -5.27
CA SER A 24 -27.43 -5.88 -4.44
C SER A 24 -27.67 -4.59 -5.23
N PRO A 25 -28.14 -3.47 -4.63
CA PRO A 25 -28.20 -2.18 -5.32
C PRO A 25 -26.91 -1.34 -5.07
N PRO A 26 -26.14 -0.94 -6.11
CA PRO A 26 -26.34 -1.22 -7.54
C PRO A 26 -25.96 -2.67 -7.93
N PRO A 27 -26.65 -3.29 -8.90
CA PRO A 27 -26.52 -4.73 -9.25
C PRO A 27 -25.22 -5.11 -9.95
N SER A 28 -24.20 -4.27 -9.87
CA SER A 28 -22.86 -4.51 -10.38
C SER A 28 -22.01 -3.32 -9.98
N GLY A 29 -20.83 -3.55 -9.41
CA GLY A 29 -20.01 -2.43 -8.96
C GLY A 29 -18.68 -2.71 -8.28
N TYR A 30 -18.34 -3.96 -7.97
CA TYR A 30 -17.20 -4.29 -7.09
C TYR A 30 -17.19 -3.40 -5.84
N ASP A 31 -18.28 -3.48 -5.06
CA ASP A 31 -18.52 -2.75 -3.82
C ASP A 31 -17.49 -3.10 -2.74
N VAL A 32 -17.14 -2.14 -1.89
CA VAL A 32 -16.17 -2.36 -0.80
C VAL A 32 -16.90 -2.85 0.44
N TYR A 33 -16.59 -4.05 0.91
CA TYR A 33 -17.08 -4.60 2.15
C TYR A 33 -15.97 -4.76 3.18
N LEU A 34 -16.36 -4.75 4.46
CA LEU A 34 -15.48 -4.97 5.60
C LEU A 34 -16.18 -5.84 6.63
N GLN A 35 -15.48 -6.84 7.16
CA GLN A 35 -15.87 -7.60 8.34
C GLN A 35 -14.81 -7.42 9.43
N ARG A 36 -15.25 -7.44 10.69
CA ARG A 36 -14.38 -7.55 11.85
C ARG A 36 -14.60 -8.92 12.48
N LEU A 37 -13.51 -9.65 12.70
CA LEU A 37 -13.53 -10.97 13.31
C LEU A 37 -12.85 -10.91 14.68
N THR A 38 -13.35 -11.69 15.63
CA THR A 38 -12.60 -12.03 16.85
C THR A 38 -11.34 -12.85 16.52
N PRO A 39 -10.41 -13.05 17.48
CA PRO A 39 -9.31 -13.99 17.29
C PRO A 39 -9.76 -15.42 16.93
N GLY A 40 -10.96 -15.83 17.35
CA GLY A 40 -11.56 -17.12 17.01
C GLY A 40 -12.34 -17.15 15.69
N GLY A 41 -12.30 -16.07 14.89
CA GLY A 41 -12.98 -16.00 13.59
C GLY A 41 -14.48 -15.68 13.66
N VAL A 42 -15.03 -15.36 14.83
CA VAL A 42 -16.44 -14.97 14.98
C VAL A 42 -16.67 -13.53 14.52
N GLU A 43 -17.69 -13.31 13.71
CA GLU A 43 -18.10 -12.01 13.16
C GLU A 43 -18.50 -10.99 14.25
N LYS A 44 -18.17 -9.72 14.01
CA LYS A 44 -18.50 -8.57 14.86
C LYS A 44 -19.33 -7.52 14.15
N PHE A 45 -19.27 -7.45 12.83
CA PHE A 45 -20.26 -6.74 12.02
C PHE A 45 -21.35 -7.75 11.59
N PRO A 46 -22.48 -7.29 11.03
CA PRO A 46 -23.49 -8.19 10.49
C PRO A 46 -22.90 -9.25 9.56
N HIS A 47 -23.61 -10.37 9.43
CA HIS A 47 -23.30 -11.36 8.41
C HIS A 47 -23.24 -10.70 7.03
N ASP A 48 -22.39 -11.22 6.15
CA ASP A 48 -22.05 -10.61 4.84
C ASP A 48 -21.33 -9.25 4.91
N GLY A 49 -20.93 -8.84 6.12
CA GLY A 49 -20.07 -7.68 6.35
C GLY A 49 -20.79 -6.34 6.31
N ARG A 50 -20.02 -5.30 6.62
CA ARG A 50 -20.40 -3.90 6.54
C ARG A 50 -20.04 -3.35 5.17
N LEU A 51 -21.04 -2.95 4.40
CA LEU A 51 -20.82 -2.13 3.19
C LEU A 51 -20.10 -0.83 3.56
N VAL A 52 -18.95 -0.58 2.95
CA VAL A 52 -18.16 0.65 3.12
C VAL A 52 -18.44 1.62 1.98
N ALA A 53 -18.50 1.13 0.75
CA ALA A 53 -18.81 1.92 -0.44
C ALA A 53 -19.53 1.07 -1.49
N ALA A 54 -20.69 1.56 -1.95
CA ALA A 54 -21.40 1.04 -3.11
C ALA A 54 -20.84 1.71 -4.37
N LEU A 55 -20.13 0.95 -5.18
CA LEU A 55 -19.40 1.41 -6.34
C LEU A 55 -20.11 0.99 -7.63
N SER A 56 -19.56 1.38 -8.77
CA SER A 56 -20.07 1.03 -10.10
C SER A 56 -18.93 0.57 -11.02
N ASN A 57 -17.82 0.10 -10.42
CA ASN A 57 -16.66 -0.35 -11.16
C ASN A 57 -17.00 -1.61 -11.98
N SER A 58 -16.50 -1.67 -13.20
CA SER A 58 -16.64 -2.85 -14.09
C SER A 58 -15.49 -3.86 -13.94
N SER A 59 -14.45 -3.50 -13.18
CA SER A 59 -13.29 -4.35 -12.89
C SER A 59 -12.69 -4.02 -11.53
N THR A 60 -11.87 -4.92 -10.98
CA THR A 60 -11.13 -4.66 -9.73
C THR A 60 -9.71 -4.18 -10.01
N GLN A 61 -9.22 -3.26 -9.17
CA GLN A 61 -7.80 -2.93 -9.02
C GLN A 61 -7.35 -3.21 -7.59
N ASP A 62 -6.05 -3.14 -7.31
CA ASP A 62 -5.56 -3.22 -5.93
C ASP A 62 -6.12 -2.06 -5.08
N TYR A 63 -6.23 -2.27 -3.77
CA TYR A 63 -6.74 -1.27 -2.80
C TYR A 63 -5.99 -1.35 -1.47
N GLY A 64 -6.25 -0.45 -0.53
CA GLY A 64 -5.58 -0.39 0.77
C GLY A 64 -6.47 -0.89 1.90
N LEU A 65 -5.92 -1.70 2.80
CA LEU A 65 -6.50 -1.97 4.13
C LEU A 65 -5.39 -1.89 5.19
N ASP A 66 -5.59 -1.02 6.18
CA ASP A 66 -4.73 -0.94 7.36
C ASP A 66 -5.56 -0.59 8.60
N ILE A 67 -4.89 -0.31 9.72
CA ILE A 67 -5.50 0.20 10.95
C ILE A 67 -4.78 1.45 11.43
N ASP A 68 -5.52 2.36 12.07
CA ASP A 68 -4.91 3.46 12.81
C ASP A 68 -4.39 2.99 14.19
N ALA A 69 -3.74 3.90 14.92
CA ALA A 69 -3.22 3.63 16.26
C ALA A 69 -4.32 3.27 17.29
N ALA A 70 -5.59 3.59 17.01
CA ALA A 70 -6.74 3.24 17.83
C ALA A 70 -7.43 1.93 17.40
N GLY A 71 -6.93 1.24 16.38
CA GLY A 71 -7.50 -0.01 15.85
C GLY A 71 -8.76 0.19 15.00
N ASN A 72 -9.03 1.41 14.52
CA ASN A 72 -10.04 1.64 13.49
C ASN A 72 -9.52 1.14 12.15
N ALA A 73 -10.38 0.52 11.34
CA ALA A 73 -10.00 0.14 9.99
C ALA A 73 -9.82 1.39 9.12
N LEU A 74 -8.79 1.36 8.28
CA LEU A 74 -8.48 2.35 7.28
C LEU A 74 -8.53 1.66 5.91
N LEU A 75 -9.29 2.22 4.97
CA LEU A 75 -9.41 1.71 3.60
C LEU A 75 -9.06 2.83 2.62
N ALA A 76 -8.41 2.49 1.52
CA ALA A 76 -8.27 3.38 0.37
C ALA A 76 -8.61 2.62 -0.90
N PHE A 77 -9.45 3.18 -1.77
CA PHE A 77 -9.98 2.50 -2.95
C PHE A 77 -10.28 3.49 -4.06
N LEU A 78 -10.44 2.95 -5.27
CA LEU A 78 -10.94 3.68 -6.43
C LEU A 78 -12.47 3.75 -6.35
N ASP A 79 -12.98 4.98 -6.34
CA ASP A 79 -14.35 5.33 -6.02
C ASP A 79 -15.03 5.99 -7.21
N THR A 80 -16.26 5.60 -7.48
CA THR A 80 -17.06 6.10 -8.61
C THR A 80 -18.28 6.89 -8.15
N ARG A 81 -18.43 7.13 -6.85
CA ARG A 81 -19.65 7.74 -6.28
C ARG A 81 -19.75 9.25 -6.54
N GLU A 82 -18.62 9.97 -6.56
CA GLU A 82 -18.60 11.44 -6.65
C GLU A 82 -17.85 11.98 -7.89
N GLY A 83 -17.26 11.10 -8.72
CA GLY A 83 -16.42 11.45 -9.87
C GLY A 83 -17.01 11.06 -11.22
N SER A 84 -16.50 11.67 -12.30
CA SER A 84 -16.80 11.25 -13.67
C SER A 84 -15.98 10.02 -14.15
N ASN A 85 -14.96 9.65 -13.39
CA ASN A 85 -14.08 8.47 -13.51
C ASN A 85 -13.71 7.98 -12.09
N GLU A 86 -12.88 6.93 -11.98
CA GLU A 86 -12.41 6.44 -10.69
C GLU A 86 -11.53 7.48 -9.95
N GLN A 87 -11.92 7.82 -8.73
CA GLN A 87 -11.20 8.76 -7.86
C GLN A 87 -10.67 8.06 -6.61
N VAL A 88 -9.58 8.55 -6.04
CA VAL A 88 -9.01 7.96 -4.82
C VAL A 88 -9.80 8.46 -3.61
N THR A 89 -10.39 7.53 -2.85
CA THR A 89 -11.11 7.81 -1.61
C THR A 89 -10.49 7.04 -0.46
N ALA A 90 -10.44 7.68 0.72
CA ALA A 90 -10.08 7.05 1.97
C ALA A 90 -11.30 6.92 2.89
N ALA A 91 -11.48 5.76 3.53
CA ALA A 91 -12.53 5.53 4.51
C ALA A 91 -11.95 5.08 5.85
N LYS A 92 -12.60 5.46 6.93
CA LYS A 92 -12.25 5.07 8.30
C LYS A 92 -13.46 4.44 8.98
N VAL A 93 -13.30 3.19 9.45
CA VAL A 93 -14.40 2.42 10.05
C VAL A 93 -14.07 2.10 11.50
N GLY A 94 -14.96 2.51 12.40
CA GLY A 94 -14.82 2.25 13.83
C GLY A 94 -15.06 0.78 14.20
N PRO A 95 -14.73 0.40 15.45
CA PRO A 95 -14.83 -0.98 15.94
C PRO A 95 -16.24 -1.59 15.93
N MET A 96 -17.27 -0.75 15.78
CA MET A 96 -18.70 -1.12 15.69
C MET A 96 -19.28 -0.89 14.27
N GLY A 97 -18.44 -0.69 13.25
CA GLY A 97 -18.89 -0.56 11.85
C GLY A 97 -19.33 0.87 11.43
N LYS A 98 -19.17 1.85 12.32
CA LYS A 98 -19.45 3.27 12.03
C LYS A 98 -18.43 3.83 11.05
N LEU A 99 -18.88 4.47 9.97
CA LEU A 99 -18.03 5.24 9.07
C LEU A 99 -17.68 6.59 9.73
N ILE A 100 -16.45 6.72 10.19
CA ILE A 100 -15.98 7.85 11.01
C ILE A 100 -15.80 9.12 10.17
N TRP A 101 -15.29 8.98 8.94
CA TRP A 101 -15.13 10.09 7.99
C TRP A 101 -16.38 10.34 7.13
N GLY A 102 -17.56 9.91 7.60
CA GLY A 102 -18.81 10.02 6.87
C GLY A 102 -19.01 8.93 5.83
N GLN A 103 -20.20 8.93 5.20
CA GLN A 103 -20.65 7.85 4.30
C GLN A 103 -19.83 7.76 3.00
N LEU A 104 -19.35 8.90 2.52
CA LEU A 104 -18.52 8.98 1.31
C LEU A 104 -17.03 8.86 1.60
N GLY A 105 -16.60 9.00 2.86
CA GLY A 105 -15.18 9.05 3.22
C GLY A 105 -14.54 10.39 2.85
N ILE A 106 -13.21 10.39 2.74
CA ILE A 106 -12.40 11.54 2.32
C ILE A 106 -11.98 11.33 0.87
N GLN A 107 -12.55 12.12 -0.04
CA GLN A 107 -12.14 12.16 -1.44
C GLN A 107 -10.79 12.87 -1.56
N LEU A 108 -9.79 12.22 -2.15
CA LEU A 108 -8.42 12.74 -2.28
C LEU A 108 -8.11 13.31 -3.66
N THR A 109 -8.86 12.90 -4.68
CA THR A 109 -8.72 13.36 -6.06
C THR A 109 -10.08 13.73 -6.65
N THR A 110 -10.11 14.70 -7.55
CA THR A 110 -11.31 15.14 -8.28
C THR A 110 -10.97 15.58 -9.71
N ASP A 111 -9.89 15.04 -10.26
CA ASP A 111 -9.31 15.43 -11.54
C ASP A 111 -9.53 14.37 -12.62
N SER A 112 -9.09 14.64 -13.85
CA SER A 112 -9.24 13.74 -14.99
C SER A 112 -8.09 12.74 -15.16
N SER A 113 -7.10 12.72 -14.26
CA SER A 113 -5.96 11.81 -14.38
C SER A 113 -6.38 10.35 -14.18
N PHE A 114 -5.56 9.43 -14.69
CA PHE A 114 -5.71 8.03 -14.37
C PHE A 114 -5.13 7.75 -12.98
N HIS A 115 -5.91 7.11 -12.11
CA HIS A 115 -5.47 6.72 -10.76
C HIS A 115 -5.51 5.21 -10.61
N ALA A 116 -4.54 4.64 -9.89
CA ALA A 116 -4.46 3.19 -9.69
C ALA A 116 -3.84 2.77 -8.36
N ALA A 117 -4.24 1.58 -7.92
CA ALA A 117 -3.68 0.85 -6.79
C ALA A 117 -3.50 1.68 -5.50
N PRO A 118 -4.51 2.41 -5.00
CA PRO A 118 -4.37 3.18 -3.79
C PRO A 118 -4.06 2.28 -2.59
N LYS A 119 -3.15 2.74 -1.72
CA LYS A 119 -2.76 2.09 -0.46
C LYS A 119 -2.91 3.08 0.67
N ILE A 120 -3.16 2.57 1.88
CA ILE A 120 -3.29 3.40 3.09
C ILE A 120 -2.46 2.79 4.21
N ALA A 121 -1.81 3.64 4.99
CA ALA A 121 -1.06 3.25 6.18
C ALA A 121 -1.44 4.13 7.38
N GLY A 122 -1.73 3.52 8.51
CA GLY A 122 -1.86 4.23 9.79
C GLY A 122 -0.50 4.73 10.26
N THR A 123 -0.44 5.97 10.75
CA THR A 123 0.81 6.54 11.26
C THR A 123 0.84 6.54 12.78
N SER A 124 2.05 6.48 13.36
CA SER A 124 2.27 6.38 14.81
C SER A 124 1.78 7.60 15.61
N ASP A 125 1.52 8.72 14.93
CA ASP A 125 0.91 9.94 15.48
C ASP A 125 -0.65 9.92 15.45
N GLY A 126 -1.25 8.79 15.06
CA GLY A 126 -2.71 8.60 15.01
C GLY A 126 -3.39 9.10 13.72
N GLY A 127 -2.61 9.63 12.78
CA GLY A 127 -3.07 9.93 11.41
C GLY A 127 -3.01 8.72 10.48
N SER A 128 -3.05 9.01 9.18
CA SER A 128 -2.81 8.03 8.12
C SER A 128 -2.18 8.69 6.90
N VAL A 129 -1.51 7.92 6.05
CA VAL A 129 -1.10 8.36 4.71
C VAL A 129 -1.77 7.49 3.68
N VAL A 130 -2.27 8.12 2.62
CA VAL A 130 -2.76 7.45 1.43
C VAL A 130 -1.78 7.71 0.30
N ALA A 131 -1.42 6.66 -0.44
CA ALA A 131 -0.59 6.75 -1.63
C ALA A 131 -1.29 6.08 -2.81
N TRP A 132 -1.09 6.58 -4.02
CA TRP A 132 -1.63 5.99 -5.23
C TRP A 132 -0.72 6.25 -6.43
N THR A 133 -0.89 5.46 -7.48
CA THR A 133 -0.32 5.79 -8.79
C THR A 133 -1.24 6.80 -9.47
N SER A 134 -0.68 7.89 -10.00
CA SER A 134 -1.41 8.86 -10.82
C SER A 134 -0.65 9.12 -12.11
N ASP A 135 -1.21 8.70 -13.24
CA ASP A 135 -0.55 8.61 -14.54
C ASP A 135 0.82 7.90 -14.42
N SER A 136 1.92 8.63 -14.57
CA SER A 136 3.31 8.12 -14.45
C SER A 136 3.97 8.44 -13.10
N ASN A 137 3.21 8.90 -12.10
CA ASN A 137 3.73 9.37 -10.82
C ASN A 137 3.19 8.54 -9.65
N VAL A 138 3.87 8.62 -8.50
CA VAL A 138 3.32 8.18 -7.21
C VAL A 138 2.98 9.40 -6.38
N VAL A 139 1.72 9.52 -5.97
CA VAL A 139 1.21 10.65 -5.19
C VAL A 139 0.89 10.17 -3.78
N LEU A 140 1.16 11.00 -2.77
CA LEU A 140 0.82 10.72 -1.38
C LEU A 140 0.17 11.93 -0.70
N GLN A 141 -0.77 11.66 0.19
CA GLN A 141 -1.38 12.66 1.07
C GLN A 141 -1.48 12.12 2.50
N LYS A 142 -1.05 12.91 3.47
CA LYS A 142 -1.23 12.60 4.90
C LYS A 142 -2.54 13.19 5.38
N LEU A 143 -3.31 12.40 6.10
CA LEU A 143 -4.55 12.79 6.77
C LEU A 143 -4.34 12.77 8.29
N ASP A 144 -4.89 13.78 8.98
CA ASP A 144 -5.02 13.72 10.43
C ASP A 144 -6.08 12.69 10.87
N ALA A 145 -6.25 12.50 12.18
CA ALA A 145 -7.21 11.53 12.71
C ALA A 145 -8.68 11.81 12.30
N LYS A 146 -9.00 13.07 11.93
CA LYS A 146 -10.32 13.54 11.50
C LYS A 146 -10.48 13.50 9.97
N GLY A 147 -9.44 13.20 9.21
CA GLY A 147 -9.46 13.12 7.75
C GLY A 147 -9.05 14.42 7.05
N ASN A 148 -8.49 15.40 7.77
CA ASN A 148 -8.02 16.64 7.14
C ASN A 148 -6.63 16.42 6.50
N PRO A 149 -6.37 16.91 5.27
CA PRO A 149 -5.07 16.80 4.62
C PRO A 149 -4.01 17.65 5.31
N LEU A 150 -2.79 17.10 5.43
CA LEU A 150 -1.66 17.71 6.14
C LEU A 150 -0.46 18.06 5.24
N TRP A 151 -0.41 17.57 4.00
CA TRP A 151 0.67 17.87 3.05
C TRP A 151 0.25 18.84 1.94
N GLY A 152 -0.68 19.77 2.25
CA GLY A 152 -1.18 20.72 1.26
C GLY A 152 -1.74 19.99 0.03
N ALA A 153 -1.17 20.24 -1.15
CA ALA A 153 -1.56 19.57 -2.41
C ALA A 153 -1.12 18.08 -2.49
N GLY A 154 -0.38 17.58 -1.51
CA GLY A 154 0.21 16.24 -1.52
C GLY A 154 1.67 16.25 -1.98
N ILE A 155 2.29 15.09 -1.89
CA ILE A 155 3.67 14.84 -2.34
C ILE A 155 3.59 14.06 -3.64
N VAL A 156 4.27 14.54 -4.67
CA VAL A 156 4.38 13.86 -5.96
C VAL A 156 5.81 13.37 -6.14
N LEU A 157 5.97 12.05 -6.26
CA LEU A 157 7.21 11.40 -6.61
C LEU A 157 7.20 11.12 -8.12
N SER A 158 8.18 11.67 -8.83
CA SER A 158 8.28 11.56 -10.28
C SER A 158 9.73 11.67 -10.75
N GLU A 159 9.98 11.21 -11.97
CA GLU A 159 11.26 11.41 -12.64
C GLU A 159 11.04 11.55 -14.14
N SER A 160 11.71 12.53 -14.76
CA SER A 160 11.59 12.78 -16.20
C SER A 160 12.05 11.57 -17.01
N GLY A 161 11.20 11.11 -17.94
CA GLY A 161 11.48 9.95 -18.80
C GLY A 161 11.19 8.59 -18.18
N PHE A 162 10.66 8.55 -16.95
CA PHE A 162 10.32 7.30 -16.26
C PHE A 162 8.86 7.29 -15.79
N ASN A 163 8.31 6.09 -15.67
CA ASN A 163 7.04 5.80 -15.03
C ASN A 163 7.30 5.28 -13.63
N TYR A 164 6.59 5.84 -12.66
CA TYR A 164 6.54 5.33 -11.29
C TYR A 164 5.18 4.68 -11.06
N SER A 165 5.19 3.44 -10.59
CA SER A 165 3.99 2.71 -10.18
C SER A 165 4.12 2.28 -8.73
N LEU A 166 3.16 2.66 -7.89
CA LEU A 166 3.18 2.38 -6.45
C LEU A 166 3.30 0.87 -6.20
N ALA A 167 4.22 0.48 -5.32
CA ALA A 167 4.43 -0.92 -4.95
C ALA A 167 3.88 -1.21 -3.55
N ASP A 168 4.33 -0.49 -2.52
CA ASP A 168 3.89 -0.72 -1.15
C ASP A 168 4.04 0.53 -0.25
N LEU A 169 3.31 0.55 0.88
CA LEU A 169 3.27 1.67 1.83
C LEU A 169 3.06 1.14 3.26
N HIS A 170 3.91 1.58 4.21
CA HIS A 170 3.74 1.26 5.63
C HIS A 170 4.04 2.47 6.52
N GLY A 171 3.34 2.54 7.65
CA GLY A 171 3.64 3.45 8.74
C GLY A 171 5.00 3.13 9.36
N ALA A 172 5.73 4.17 9.74
CA ALA A 172 7.00 4.10 10.44
C ALA A 172 6.93 4.92 11.76
N ASP A 173 8.10 5.27 12.30
CA ASP A 173 8.25 6.01 13.54
C ASP A 173 7.92 7.51 13.38
N GLN A 174 7.53 8.16 14.47
CA GLN A 174 7.32 9.62 14.55
C GLN A 174 6.36 10.19 13.48
N GLY A 175 5.32 9.43 13.16
CA GLY A 175 4.32 9.82 12.15
C GLY A 175 4.81 9.75 10.70
N SER A 176 6.01 9.22 10.45
CA SER A 176 6.55 8.99 9.11
C SER A 176 5.93 7.74 8.45
N VAL A 177 6.18 7.61 7.14
CA VAL A 177 5.87 6.42 6.35
C VAL A 177 7.07 6.02 5.51
N ILE A 178 7.13 4.75 5.12
CA ILE A 178 8.02 4.27 4.05
C ILE A 178 7.12 3.94 2.87
N VAL A 179 7.54 4.33 1.67
CA VAL A 179 6.85 4.04 0.41
C VAL A 179 7.85 3.47 -0.59
N SER A 180 7.41 2.49 -1.37
CA SER A 180 8.18 1.92 -2.48
C SER A 180 7.40 1.95 -3.78
N TRP A 181 8.13 2.00 -4.89
CA TRP A 181 7.54 2.04 -6.22
C TRP A 181 8.45 1.35 -7.24
N VAL A 182 7.80 0.80 -8.27
CA VAL A 182 8.47 0.30 -9.46
C VAL A 182 8.75 1.47 -10.38
N ARG A 183 9.98 1.53 -10.90
CA ARG A 183 10.46 2.53 -11.84
C ARG A 183 10.84 1.85 -13.16
N ASP A 184 10.29 2.32 -14.26
CA ASP A 184 10.63 1.87 -15.61
C ASP A 184 10.57 3.03 -16.61
N SER A 185 11.06 2.86 -17.83
CA SER A 185 10.98 3.83 -18.92
C SER A 185 10.14 3.30 -20.09
N GLY A 186 9.11 2.52 -19.80
CA GLY A 186 8.21 1.90 -20.78
C GLY A 186 8.33 0.38 -20.87
N PHE A 187 7.45 -0.23 -21.68
CA PHE A 187 7.19 -1.67 -21.67
C PHE A 187 8.46 -2.54 -21.72
N GLY A 188 9.39 -2.30 -22.65
CA GLY A 188 10.58 -3.13 -22.82
C GLY A 188 11.75 -2.82 -21.88
N SER A 189 11.61 -1.85 -20.97
CA SER A 189 12.70 -1.40 -20.11
C SER A 189 12.80 -2.20 -18.81
N ASN A 190 13.95 -2.05 -18.14
CA ASN A 190 14.15 -2.66 -16.83
C ASN A 190 13.20 -2.03 -15.80
N ARG A 191 12.54 -2.89 -15.03
CA ARG A 191 11.69 -2.54 -13.90
C ARG A 191 12.52 -2.59 -12.63
N GLN A 192 12.83 -1.43 -12.08
CA GLN A 192 13.68 -1.25 -10.91
C GLN A 192 12.82 -0.93 -9.68
N LEU A 193 13.35 -1.16 -8.48
CA LEU A 193 12.63 -0.90 -7.22
C LEU A 193 13.29 0.27 -6.48
N LYS A 194 12.49 1.29 -6.18
CA LYS A 194 12.90 2.49 -5.45
C LYS A 194 12.08 2.63 -4.17
N ALA A 195 12.63 3.33 -3.19
CA ALA A 195 11.91 3.65 -1.96
C ALA A 195 12.36 4.97 -1.33
N ASN A 196 11.49 5.55 -0.50
CA ASN A 196 11.83 6.66 0.39
C ASN A 196 11.08 6.54 1.71
N LYS A 197 11.65 7.13 2.77
CA LYS A 197 10.95 7.37 4.03
C LYS A 197 10.54 8.83 4.08
N ILE A 198 9.27 9.10 4.31
CA ILE A 198 8.69 10.44 4.28
C ILE A 198 8.26 10.80 5.70
N SER A 199 8.84 11.88 6.22
CA SER A 199 8.51 12.40 7.56
C SER A 199 7.04 12.83 7.70
N SER A 200 6.59 13.03 8.94
CA SER A 200 5.24 13.52 9.22
C SER A 200 4.92 14.88 8.57
N SER A 201 5.93 15.73 8.33
CA SER A 201 5.80 17.00 7.62
C SER A 201 6.02 16.92 6.10
N GLY A 202 6.29 15.74 5.56
CA GLY A 202 6.44 15.52 4.12
C GLY A 202 7.86 15.64 3.56
N ALA A 203 8.87 15.81 4.41
CA ALA A 203 10.28 15.78 3.97
C ALA A 203 10.74 14.35 3.64
N LEU A 204 11.50 14.20 2.56
CA LEU A 204 12.18 12.96 2.16
C LEU A 204 13.39 12.71 3.07
N LEU A 205 13.38 11.59 3.80
CA LEU A 205 14.40 11.24 4.80
C LEU A 205 15.50 10.35 4.24
N TRP A 206 15.27 9.69 3.10
CA TRP A 206 16.27 8.87 2.42
C TRP A 206 16.83 9.58 1.17
N GLY A 207 17.05 10.88 1.30
CA GLY A 207 17.60 11.74 0.25
C GLY A 207 16.62 12.07 -0.89
N ALA A 208 16.93 13.13 -1.63
CA ALA A 208 16.13 13.60 -2.77
C ALA A 208 16.20 12.66 -3.98
N SER A 209 17.28 11.90 -4.12
CA SER A 209 17.44 10.90 -5.18
C SER A 209 16.78 9.56 -4.87
N HIS A 210 16.22 9.42 -3.66
CA HIS A 210 15.64 8.19 -3.14
C HIS A 210 16.65 7.02 -3.06
N VAL A 211 16.25 5.93 -2.41
CA VAL A 211 17.09 4.73 -2.30
C VAL A 211 16.76 3.78 -3.45
N SER A 212 17.80 3.29 -4.14
CA SER A 212 17.72 2.11 -5.01
C SER A 212 17.69 0.86 -4.14
N ILE A 213 16.57 0.13 -4.15
CA ILE A 213 16.51 -1.21 -3.57
C ILE A 213 17.08 -2.23 -4.56
N PHE A 214 16.77 -2.03 -5.84
CA PHE A 214 17.19 -2.87 -6.94
C PHE A 214 17.25 -2.07 -8.24
N ASP A 215 18.42 -2.06 -8.90
CA ASP A 215 18.67 -1.34 -10.14
C ASP A 215 19.58 -2.06 -11.16
N SER A 216 20.13 -3.23 -10.84
CA SER A 216 21.02 -3.97 -11.75
C SER A 216 20.33 -4.83 -12.82
N GLY A 217 18.99 -4.92 -12.81
CA GLY A 217 18.23 -5.77 -13.72
C GLY A 217 16.75 -5.39 -13.75
N SER A 218 15.89 -6.37 -13.99
CA SER A 218 14.45 -6.15 -14.10
C SER A 218 13.66 -7.06 -13.16
N LEU A 219 12.65 -6.51 -12.51
CA LEU A 219 11.56 -7.27 -11.89
C LEU A 219 10.72 -7.95 -12.99
N GLN A 220 9.91 -8.92 -12.60
CA GLN A 220 8.90 -9.48 -13.50
C GLN A 220 7.79 -8.45 -13.80
N PHE A 221 7.22 -8.51 -15.01
CA PHE A 221 6.06 -7.69 -15.36
C PHE A 221 4.90 -7.90 -14.38
N GLY A 222 4.29 -6.79 -13.95
CA GLY A 222 3.19 -6.81 -12.97
C GLY A 222 3.62 -7.21 -11.56
N ASN A 223 4.93 -7.30 -11.27
CA ASN A 223 5.40 -7.52 -9.91
C ASN A 223 5.56 -6.19 -9.17
N TYR A 224 4.88 -6.07 -8.03
CA TYR A 224 4.91 -4.94 -7.12
C TYR A 224 5.35 -5.45 -5.74
N PRO A 225 6.67 -5.48 -5.44
CA PRO A 225 7.19 -6.05 -4.20
C PRO A 225 6.65 -5.35 -2.95
N TYR A 226 6.22 -6.14 -1.97
CA TYR A 226 5.92 -5.64 -0.63
C TYR A 226 7.18 -5.60 0.24
N PHE A 227 7.08 -4.93 1.38
CA PHE A 227 8.12 -4.94 2.39
C PHE A 227 7.55 -5.07 3.80
N VAL A 228 8.42 -5.38 4.77
CA VAL A 228 8.04 -5.48 6.18
C VAL A 228 8.88 -4.51 7.03
N PRO A 229 8.25 -3.62 7.82
CA PRO A 229 9.00 -2.72 8.70
C PRO A 229 9.85 -3.49 9.73
N ASP A 230 11.08 -3.02 9.95
CA ASP A 230 12.01 -3.63 10.92
C ASP A 230 11.73 -3.23 12.39
N LYS A 231 10.77 -2.33 12.60
CA LYS A 231 10.41 -1.73 13.91
C LYS A 231 11.47 -0.85 14.55
N LYS A 232 12.59 -0.58 13.87
CA LYS A 232 13.66 0.37 14.25
C LYS A 232 13.72 1.58 13.28
N GLY A 233 12.80 1.67 12.34
CA GLY A 233 12.66 2.80 11.41
C GLY A 233 13.15 2.51 9.99
N GLY A 234 13.64 1.30 9.73
CA GLY A 234 13.97 0.76 8.42
C GLY A 234 12.98 -0.34 7.99
N THR A 235 13.38 -1.15 7.02
CA THR A 235 12.50 -2.14 6.39
C THR A 235 13.25 -3.23 5.65
N VAL A 236 12.64 -4.43 5.56
CA VAL A 236 13.13 -5.53 4.74
C VAL A 236 12.25 -5.70 3.51
N PHE A 237 12.87 -5.59 2.33
CA PHE A 237 12.26 -5.85 1.03
C PHE A 237 12.50 -7.31 0.62
N GLY A 238 11.52 -7.90 -0.04
CA GLY A 238 11.66 -9.17 -0.75
C GLY A 238 11.10 -9.06 -2.16
N TRP A 239 11.89 -9.42 -3.16
CA TRP A 239 11.46 -9.37 -4.56
C TRP A 239 12.03 -10.55 -5.35
N TYR A 240 11.56 -10.71 -6.58
CA TYR A 240 12.19 -11.61 -7.53
C TYR A 240 12.45 -10.94 -8.87
N THR A 241 13.57 -11.28 -9.49
CA THR A 241 14.01 -10.72 -10.77
C THR A 241 13.47 -11.54 -11.93
N SER A 242 13.42 -10.98 -13.13
CA SER A 242 13.17 -11.71 -14.39
C SER A 242 14.45 -11.95 -15.19
N SER A 243 15.46 -11.09 -15.04
CA SER A 243 16.75 -11.16 -15.71
C SER A 243 17.90 -11.15 -14.69
N PRO A 244 18.93 -12.01 -14.83
CA PRO A 244 19.13 -13.00 -15.90
C PRO A 244 18.28 -14.27 -15.75
N SER A 245 17.64 -14.48 -14.60
CA SER A 245 16.70 -15.56 -14.34
C SER A 245 15.73 -15.20 -13.21
N LEU A 246 14.68 -16.01 -13.04
CA LEU A 246 13.74 -15.89 -11.93
C LEU A 246 14.40 -16.34 -10.62
N GLN A 247 14.79 -15.36 -9.80
CA GLN A 247 15.44 -15.57 -8.51
C GLN A 247 14.92 -14.58 -7.47
N CYS A 248 14.78 -15.03 -6.23
CA CYS A 248 14.36 -14.20 -5.10
C CYS A 248 15.55 -13.56 -4.39
N TYR A 249 15.38 -12.31 -3.98
CA TYR A 249 16.36 -11.52 -3.24
C TYR A 249 15.69 -10.84 -2.05
N ALA A 250 16.52 -10.45 -1.08
CA ALA A 250 16.12 -9.58 0.01
C ALA A 250 17.13 -8.44 0.18
N GLN A 251 16.67 -7.30 0.66
CA GLN A 251 17.47 -6.15 1.08
C GLN A 251 16.87 -5.61 2.37
N HIS A 252 17.73 -5.26 3.33
CA HIS A 252 17.34 -4.54 4.54
C HIS A 252 17.87 -3.11 4.42
N ILE A 253 16.97 -2.15 4.37
CA ILE A 253 17.29 -0.73 4.42
C ILE A 253 17.15 -0.26 5.86
N LEU A 254 18.21 0.29 6.42
CA LEU A 254 18.25 0.81 7.78
C LEU A 254 17.48 2.14 7.89
N ALA A 255 17.28 2.60 9.12
CA ALA A 255 16.48 3.80 9.38
C ALA A 255 17.03 5.07 8.69
N ASP A 256 18.34 5.14 8.48
CA ASP A 256 19.03 6.24 7.79
C ASP A 256 19.04 6.10 6.25
N GLY A 257 18.47 5.02 5.71
CA GLY A 257 18.40 4.75 4.28
C GLY A 257 19.60 3.96 3.73
N SER A 258 20.57 3.58 4.57
CA SER A 258 21.70 2.74 4.15
C SER A 258 21.30 1.27 3.97
N GLU A 259 21.99 0.59 3.06
CA GLU A 259 21.79 -0.85 2.79
C GLU A 259 22.56 -1.70 3.82
N ALA A 260 21.86 -2.61 4.51
CA ALA A 260 22.48 -3.57 5.42
C ALA A 260 22.93 -4.85 4.70
N PHE A 261 22.28 -5.23 3.59
CA PHE A 261 22.77 -6.29 2.69
C PHE A 261 23.50 -5.67 1.50
N PRO A 262 24.33 -6.44 0.77
CA PRO A 262 25.01 -5.94 -0.43
C PRO A 262 24.04 -5.28 -1.41
N HIS A 263 24.53 -4.27 -2.13
CA HIS A 263 23.74 -3.57 -3.14
C HIS A 263 23.11 -4.54 -4.15
N ASN A 264 21.84 -4.32 -4.50
CA ASN A 264 20.97 -5.27 -5.23
C ASN A 264 20.59 -6.56 -4.45
N GLY A 265 20.76 -6.54 -3.14
CA GLY A 265 20.25 -7.54 -2.21
C GLY A 265 21.07 -8.82 -2.13
N SER A 266 20.78 -9.60 -1.09
CA SER A 266 21.27 -10.97 -0.96
C SER A 266 20.31 -11.95 -1.61
N PRO A 267 20.80 -12.93 -2.41
CA PRO A 267 19.93 -13.95 -2.98
C PRO A 267 19.39 -14.85 -1.87
N ALA A 268 18.12 -15.24 -1.96
CA ALA A 268 17.49 -16.17 -1.02
C ALA A 268 18.10 -17.59 -1.07
N SER A 269 18.94 -17.87 -2.06
CA SER A 269 19.68 -19.13 -2.20
C SER A 269 20.83 -19.01 -3.21
N THR A 270 21.87 -19.78 -2.97
CA THR A 270 23.00 -19.96 -3.89
C THR A 270 22.74 -20.98 -5.00
N ASN A 271 21.70 -21.82 -4.88
CA ASN A 271 21.28 -22.72 -5.96
C ASN A 271 20.61 -21.93 -7.10
N THR A 272 21.25 -21.94 -8.26
CA THR A 272 20.81 -21.28 -9.51
C THR A 272 20.08 -22.21 -10.50
N SER A 273 19.92 -23.50 -10.20
CA SER A 273 19.23 -24.45 -11.08
C SER A 273 17.71 -24.35 -11.00
N ASN A 274 17.17 -23.76 -9.94
CA ASN A 274 15.74 -23.69 -9.68
C ASN A 274 15.23 -22.25 -9.79
N VAL A 275 14.11 -22.10 -10.48
CA VAL A 275 13.33 -20.86 -10.53
C VAL A 275 12.66 -20.60 -9.19
N ARG A 276 12.69 -19.34 -8.74
CA ARG A 276 12.03 -18.89 -7.51
C ARG A 276 11.28 -17.59 -7.75
N VAL A 277 10.02 -17.57 -7.31
CA VAL A 277 9.10 -16.45 -7.48
C VAL A 277 8.29 -16.25 -6.20
N SER A 278 7.63 -15.09 -6.08
CA SER A 278 6.71 -14.78 -4.98
C SER A 278 7.32 -14.98 -3.59
N PRO A 279 8.45 -14.30 -3.27
CA PRO A 279 9.09 -14.44 -1.97
C PRO A 279 8.18 -13.97 -0.84
N SER A 280 8.45 -14.50 0.36
CA SER A 280 7.97 -13.89 1.58
C SER A 280 9.09 -13.57 2.55
N VAL A 281 9.01 -12.38 3.15
CA VAL A 281 9.97 -11.88 4.11
C VAL A 281 9.31 -11.68 5.47
N SER A 282 10.07 -12.00 6.51
CA SER A 282 9.73 -11.71 7.89
C SER A 282 11.00 -11.20 8.57
N TYR A 283 10.85 -10.26 9.50
CA TYR A 283 11.96 -9.71 10.26
C TYR A 283 11.75 -10.01 11.74
N ARG A 284 12.81 -10.53 12.39
CA ARG A 284 12.82 -10.83 13.82
C ARG A 284 13.75 -9.85 14.53
N PRO A 285 13.21 -8.82 15.22
CA PRO A 285 14.04 -7.79 15.86
C PRO A 285 14.98 -8.30 16.97
N ALA A 286 14.72 -9.48 17.52
CA ALA A 286 15.44 -10.03 18.67
C ALA A 286 16.79 -10.69 18.32
N THR A 287 17.10 -10.85 17.03
CA THR A 287 18.30 -11.56 16.56
C THR A 287 19.25 -10.65 15.78
N ASP A 288 19.09 -9.34 15.93
CA ASP A 288 19.79 -8.29 15.18
C ASP A 288 20.31 -7.20 16.13
#